data_AF-A0A554VGY0-F1
#
_entry.id   AF-A0A554VGY0-F1
#
_cell.length_a   1.000
_cell.length_b   1.000
_cell.length_c   1.000
_cell.angle_alpha   90.00
_cell.angle_beta   90.00
_cell.angle_gamma   90.00
#
_symmetry.space_group_name_H-M   'P 1'
#
loop_
_entity.id
_entity.type
_entity.pdbx_description
1 polymer ?
#
loop_
_entity_poly.entity_id
_entity_poly.type
_entity_poly.pdbx_seq_one_letter_code
_entity_poly.pdbx_strand_id
1 'polypeptide(L)'
;MKIFSKIRAQAMQFAILISVLVALVLSAFLLLTHTHSFFKIKSQELLQAFEQSNKLVFESLENHTIKTDTIVSQEEARIIKQTTSYHGVWSKQFSQVSIHQRKATRIAYIGSELSEKTPNLYVVNTNSPLVVVGNTRLEGNSYLPKQGVKAGNISGNYYQGNSLYYGRAIESKTTLPKLAPEWIKYLENRSNGIGIEDAHTVALKKELHNSFHHPVQVIYDTDPIFLEDEKIIGNIIIQSRSKIIVGSQSQLTDVVLIAPEIEIDNGVKGSFQGIATHKIKIGKGCYLSYPSSLVLLDKKIIADKEKNNLHIDPDFTIGKRTKIEGAVVYFNKNISPKNRIKTHLEIASDSEITGEVYCQGNIDFQGTVKGSLYTRQCIARQSGSVYLNHIYNGSVLINPVPDYAGLPFVNTKNSIAKWLY
;
A
#
# COMPACT_ATOMS: atom_id res chain seq x y z
N MET A 1 97.63 36.13 11.16
CA MET A 1 96.68 35.62 12.18
C MET A 1 95.32 35.41 11.51
N LYS A 2 94.93 34.16 11.23
CA LYS A 2 93.56 33.79 10.82
C LYS A 2 93.21 32.49 11.54
N ILE A 3 92.36 32.59 12.56
CA ILE A 3 91.84 31.44 13.30
C ILE A 3 90.69 30.87 12.47
N PHE A 4 90.90 29.70 11.87
CA PHE A 4 89.82 28.90 11.29
C PHE A 4 89.26 27.99 12.39
N SER A 5 88.03 28.26 12.83
CA SER A 5 87.33 27.37 13.76
C SER A 5 86.79 26.15 13.00
N LYS A 6 87.14 24.94 13.47
CA LYS A 6 86.51 23.70 13.00
C LYS A 6 85.09 23.63 13.58
N ILE A 7 84.08 23.79 12.74
CA ILE A 7 82.68 23.55 13.10
C ILE A 7 82.50 22.03 13.29
N ARG A 8 81.96 21.61 14.44
CA ARG A 8 81.73 20.18 14.74
C ARG A 8 80.63 19.63 13.81
N ALA A 9 80.90 18.49 13.16
CA ALA A 9 80.00 17.79 12.22
C ALA A 9 78.63 17.36 12.83
N GLN A 10 78.42 17.53 14.14
CA GLN A 10 77.15 17.29 14.83
C GLN A 10 76.02 18.24 14.39
N ALA A 11 76.33 19.47 13.96
CA ALA A 11 75.32 20.41 13.50
C ALA A 11 74.59 19.93 12.22
N MET A 12 75.29 19.19 11.36
CA MET A 12 74.73 18.64 10.12
C MET A 12 73.72 17.51 10.41
N GLN A 13 74.03 16.63 11.36
CA GLN A 13 73.14 15.54 11.77
C GLN A 13 71.84 16.08 12.41
N PHE A 14 71.95 17.11 13.23
CA PHE A 14 70.79 17.77 13.84
C PHE A 14 69.92 18.50 12.80
N ALA A 15 70.53 19.19 11.84
CA ALA A 15 69.83 19.83 10.74
C ALA A 15 69.08 18.81 9.86
N ILE A 16 69.69 17.66 9.57
CA ILE A 16 69.06 16.56 8.82
C ILE A 16 67.86 16.01 9.61
N LEU A 17 68.04 15.72 10.90
CA LEU A 17 66.96 15.20 11.76
C LEU A 17 65.77 16.17 11.82
N ILE A 18 66.03 17.47 12.03
CA ILE A 18 64.99 18.48 12.02
C ILE A 18 64.33 18.57 10.64
N SER A 19 65.09 18.53 9.55
CA SER A 19 64.51 18.59 8.20
C SER A 19 63.59 17.40 7.90
N VAL A 20 63.95 16.20 8.35
CA VAL A 20 63.13 15.00 8.20
C VAL A 20 61.87 15.11 9.04
N LEU A 21 61.97 15.61 10.28
CA LEU A 21 60.82 15.83 11.14
C LEU A 21 59.86 16.87 10.54
N VAL A 22 60.38 18.00 10.05
CA VAL A 22 59.59 19.02 9.35
C VAL A 22 58.94 18.44 8.10
N ALA A 23 59.68 17.66 7.29
CA ALA A 23 59.14 17.00 6.12
C ALA A 23 57.99 16.04 6.46
N LEU A 24 58.14 15.22 7.52
CA LEU A 24 57.09 14.32 7.98
C LEU A 24 55.83 15.06 8.44
N VAL A 25 56.00 16.15 9.20
CA VAL A 25 54.86 16.98 9.65
C VAL A 25 54.16 17.64 8.46
N LEU A 26 54.90 18.17 7.49
CA LEU A 26 54.34 18.73 6.27
C LEU A 26 53.63 17.68 5.42
N SER A 27 54.21 16.50 5.26
CA SER A 27 53.59 15.38 4.55
C SER A 27 52.29 14.93 5.24
N ALA A 28 52.28 14.83 6.57
CA ALA A 28 51.08 14.49 7.34
C ALA A 28 49.98 15.56 7.18
N PHE A 29 50.36 16.84 7.21
CA PHE A 29 49.42 17.94 7.01
C PHE A 29 48.84 17.97 5.58
N LEU A 30 49.69 17.75 4.56
CA LEU A 30 49.26 17.65 3.17
C LEU A 30 48.31 16.46 2.97
N LEU A 31 48.63 15.30 3.55
CA LEU A 31 47.77 14.12 3.50
C LEU A 31 46.42 14.39 4.18
N LEU A 32 46.41 15.00 5.36
CA LEU A 32 45.19 15.35 6.08
C LEU A 32 44.30 16.29 5.25
N THR A 33 44.90 17.33 4.66
CA THR A 33 44.18 18.30 3.81
C THR A 33 43.62 17.65 2.56
N HIS A 34 44.41 16.80 1.90
CA HIS A 34 43.96 16.04 0.73
C HIS A 34 42.80 15.10 1.09
N THR A 35 42.92 14.36 2.19
CA THR A 35 41.88 13.45 2.67
C THR A 35 40.59 14.19 3.03
N HIS A 36 40.67 15.33 3.72
CA HIS A 36 39.49 16.15 4.01
C HIS A 36 38.83 16.70 2.75
N SER A 37 39.62 17.22 1.81
CA SER A 37 39.10 17.72 0.53
C SER A 37 38.41 16.60 -0.26
N PHE A 38 39.05 15.43 -0.33
CA PHE A 38 38.51 14.25 -0.98
C PHE A 38 37.18 13.81 -0.34
N PHE A 39 37.11 13.69 0.99
CA PHE A 39 35.86 13.36 1.67
C PHE A 39 34.77 14.41 1.48
N LYS A 40 35.13 15.70 1.47
CA LYS A 40 34.18 16.78 1.23
C LYS A 40 33.55 16.66 -0.16
N ILE A 41 34.37 16.48 -1.20
CA ILE A 41 33.89 16.31 -2.58
C ILE A 41 33.02 15.06 -2.66
N LYS A 42 33.46 13.91 -2.10
CA LYS A 42 32.69 12.67 -2.13
C LYS A 42 31.36 12.74 -1.38
N SER A 43 31.31 13.48 -0.27
CA SER A 43 30.07 13.71 0.48
C SER A 43 29.11 14.59 -0.32
N GLN A 44 29.61 15.67 -0.94
CA GLN A 44 28.81 16.55 -1.78
C GLN A 44 28.21 15.83 -3.00
N GLU A 45 28.99 14.97 -3.68
CA GLU A 45 28.50 14.14 -4.79
C GLU A 45 27.36 13.21 -4.34
N LEU A 46 27.48 12.58 -3.16
CA LEU A 46 26.46 11.69 -2.62
C LEU A 46 25.17 12.45 -2.28
N LEU A 47 25.29 13.59 -1.59
CA LEU A 47 24.15 14.44 -1.23
C LEU A 47 23.42 14.94 -2.47
N GLN A 48 24.16 15.39 -3.49
CA GLN A 48 23.58 15.80 -4.76
C GLN A 48 22.82 14.66 -5.45
N ALA A 49 23.43 13.47 -5.52
CA ALA A 49 22.77 12.30 -6.12
C ALA A 49 21.48 11.92 -5.36
N PHE A 50 21.48 12.06 -4.04
CA PHE A 50 20.33 11.78 -3.19
C PHE A 50 19.19 12.79 -3.37
N GLU A 51 19.50 14.08 -3.35
CA GLU A 51 18.54 15.16 -3.60
C GLU A 51 17.91 15.01 -4.98
N GLN A 52 18.72 14.73 -6.00
CA GLN A 52 18.23 14.47 -7.35
C GLN A 52 17.35 13.21 -7.41
N SER A 53 17.76 12.12 -6.76
CA SER A 53 16.97 10.90 -6.75
C SER A 53 15.61 11.10 -6.09
N ASN A 54 15.55 11.87 -4.99
CA ASN A 54 14.28 12.28 -4.36
C ASN A 54 13.44 13.14 -5.31
N LYS A 55 14.04 14.16 -5.93
CA LYS A 55 13.34 15.06 -6.85
C LYS A 55 12.67 14.29 -7.99
N LEU A 56 13.36 13.30 -8.57
CA LEU A 56 12.82 12.44 -9.61
C LEU A 56 11.62 11.61 -9.15
N VAL A 57 11.59 11.17 -7.88
CA VAL A 57 10.40 10.49 -7.32
C VAL A 57 9.24 11.46 -7.27
N PHE A 58 9.44 12.69 -6.78
CA PHE A 58 8.37 13.70 -6.71
C PHE A 58 7.88 14.14 -8.10
N GLU A 59 8.77 14.36 -9.06
CA GLU A 59 8.42 14.69 -10.45
C GLU A 59 7.61 13.56 -11.12
N SER A 60 7.85 12.31 -10.74
CA SER A 60 7.09 11.16 -11.25
C SER A 60 5.65 11.09 -10.74
N LEU A 61 5.33 11.77 -9.62
CA LEU A 61 3.97 11.80 -9.07
C LEU A 61 3.00 12.60 -9.96
N GLU A 62 3.51 13.56 -10.72
CA GLU A 62 2.72 14.39 -11.65
C GLU A 62 2.48 13.70 -12.99
N ASN A 63 3.39 12.82 -13.40
CA ASN A 63 3.38 12.16 -14.71
C ASN A 63 3.00 10.68 -14.58
N HIS A 64 1.71 10.37 -14.69
CA HIS A 64 1.19 9.01 -14.66
C HIS A 64 1.49 8.24 -15.94
N THR A 65 2.72 7.78 -16.10
CA THR A 65 3.05 6.83 -17.16
C THR A 65 3.76 5.64 -16.55
N ILE A 66 3.06 4.52 -16.49
CA ILE A 66 3.66 3.24 -16.12
C ILE A 66 4.59 2.84 -17.24
N LYS A 67 5.87 2.70 -16.91
CA LYS A 67 6.91 2.31 -17.85
C LYS A 67 7.55 1.06 -17.27
N THR A 68 7.23 -0.08 -17.89
CA THR A 68 7.82 -1.38 -17.55
C THR A 68 9.33 -1.37 -17.78
N ASP A 69 9.79 -0.57 -18.74
CA ASP A 69 11.20 -0.41 -19.05
C ASP A 69 11.84 0.70 -18.23
N THR A 70 13.09 0.46 -17.83
CA THR A 70 13.90 1.45 -17.12
C THR A 70 14.31 2.53 -18.10
N ILE A 71 13.87 3.77 -17.86
CA ILE A 71 14.41 4.91 -18.59
C ILE A 71 15.81 5.16 -18.06
N VAL A 72 16.79 5.10 -18.95
CA VAL A 72 18.16 5.48 -18.67
C VAL A 72 18.44 6.80 -19.39
N SER A 73 18.69 7.86 -18.63
CA SER A 73 19.21 9.11 -19.15
C SER A 73 20.68 9.25 -18.74
N GLN A 74 21.51 9.69 -19.68
CA GLN A 74 22.90 10.00 -19.41
C GLN A 74 23.16 11.47 -19.75
N GLU A 75 23.52 12.25 -18.74
CA GLU A 75 23.92 13.65 -18.87
C GLU A 75 25.33 13.78 -18.31
N GLU A 76 26.31 14.01 -19.20
CA GLU A 76 27.73 14.09 -18.85
C GLU A 76 28.23 12.85 -18.06
N ALA A 77 28.68 13.04 -16.81
CA ALA A 77 29.14 12.01 -15.87
C ALA A 77 28.00 11.44 -14.99
N ARG A 78 26.74 11.74 -15.31
CA ARG A 78 25.56 11.34 -14.55
C ARG A 78 24.75 10.29 -15.30
N ILE A 79 24.34 9.24 -14.60
CA ILE A 79 23.43 8.22 -15.10
C ILE A 79 22.20 8.21 -14.21
N ILE A 80 21.05 8.47 -14.80
CA ILE A 80 19.74 8.45 -14.15
C ILE A 80 19.00 7.21 -14.62
N LYS A 81 18.47 6.42 -13.69
CA LYS A 81 17.59 5.28 -13.96
C LYS A 81 16.26 5.49 -13.26
N GLN A 82 15.17 5.39 -14.00
CA GLN A 82 13.83 5.53 -13.46
C GLN A 82 12.90 4.45 -14.00
N THR A 83 12.12 3.85 -13.09
CA THR A 83 11.14 2.81 -13.44
C THR A 83 9.92 2.92 -12.56
N THR A 84 8.74 2.80 -13.17
CA THR A 84 7.45 2.77 -12.48
C THR A 84 6.79 1.44 -12.79
N SER A 85 6.63 0.59 -11.77
CA SER A 85 6.07 -0.77 -11.91
C SER A 85 5.09 -1.06 -10.79
N TYR A 86 4.26 -2.09 -10.92
CA TYR A 86 3.40 -2.53 -9.82
C TYR A 86 4.12 -3.53 -8.91
N HIS A 87 3.85 -3.46 -7.61
CA HIS A 87 4.27 -4.45 -6.64
C HIS A 87 3.14 -4.72 -5.65
N GLY A 88 2.40 -5.79 -5.91
CA GLY A 88 1.16 -6.08 -5.21
C GLY A 88 0.08 -5.07 -5.60
N VAL A 89 -0.64 -4.55 -4.63
CA VAL A 89 -1.71 -3.56 -4.81
C VAL A 89 -1.14 -2.18 -5.17
N TRP A 90 0.08 -1.86 -4.73
CA TRP A 90 0.64 -0.53 -4.91
C TRP A 90 1.50 -0.41 -6.17
N SER A 91 1.57 0.82 -6.69
CA SER A 91 2.60 1.20 -7.65
C SER A 91 3.91 1.45 -6.90
N LYS A 92 5.02 1.01 -7.47
CA LYS A 92 6.38 1.16 -6.96
C LYS A 92 7.18 2.05 -7.91
N GLN A 93 7.64 3.17 -7.37
CA GLN A 93 8.56 4.07 -8.05
C GLN A 93 9.99 3.75 -7.65
N PHE A 94 10.86 3.55 -8.64
CA PHE A 94 12.30 3.41 -8.47
C PHE A 94 13.01 4.56 -9.17
N SER A 95 13.94 5.19 -8.46
CA SER A 95 14.85 6.22 -8.97
C SER A 95 16.26 5.90 -8.50
N GLN A 96 17.22 5.95 -9.41
CA GLN A 96 18.63 5.84 -9.09
C GLN A 96 19.43 6.88 -9.87
N VAL A 97 20.25 7.63 -9.14
CA VAL A 97 21.17 8.60 -9.72
C VAL A 97 22.59 8.15 -9.41
N SER A 98 23.43 8.07 -10.45
CA SER A 98 24.85 7.78 -10.34
C SER A 98 25.62 8.99 -10.82
N ILE A 99 26.45 9.58 -9.95
CA ILE A 99 27.39 10.66 -10.30
C ILE A 99 28.80 10.08 -10.15
N HIS A 100 29.55 10.01 -11.26
CA HIS A 100 30.82 9.27 -11.33
C HIS A 100 30.65 7.80 -10.88
N GLN A 101 31.07 7.46 -9.66
CA GLN A 101 30.97 6.11 -9.07
C GLN A 101 30.05 6.05 -7.83
N ARG A 102 29.42 7.17 -7.47
CA ARG A 102 28.52 7.24 -6.30
C ARG A 102 27.09 7.10 -6.76
N LYS A 103 26.36 6.16 -6.16
CA LYS A 103 24.97 5.84 -6.47
C LYS A 103 24.10 6.19 -5.28
N ALA A 104 23.00 6.87 -5.54
CA ALA A 104 21.91 7.05 -4.60
C ALA A 104 20.64 6.44 -5.20
N THR A 105 19.94 5.65 -4.41
CA THR A 105 18.72 4.96 -4.84
C THR A 105 17.56 5.34 -3.92
N ARG A 106 16.40 5.55 -4.53
CA ARG A 106 15.13 5.84 -3.85
C ARG A 106 14.03 4.97 -4.41
N ILE A 107 13.28 4.39 -3.48
CA ILE A 107 12.18 3.49 -3.79
C ILE A 107 11.00 3.88 -2.92
N ALA A 108 9.82 3.99 -3.51
CA ALA A 108 8.61 4.32 -2.78
C ALA A 108 7.39 3.59 -3.35
N TYR A 109 6.45 3.24 -2.47
CA TYR A 109 5.07 3.02 -2.90
C TYR A 109 4.38 4.35 -3.16
N ILE A 110 3.64 4.40 -4.26
CA ILE A 110 2.85 5.55 -4.69
C ILE A 110 1.38 5.12 -4.85
N GLY A 111 0.47 6.03 -4.54
CA GLY A 111 -0.98 5.85 -4.66
C GLY A 111 -1.66 7.18 -4.97
N SER A 112 -2.97 7.18 -5.17
CA SER A 112 -3.70 8.40 -5.53
C SER A 112 -3.79 9.38 -4.36
N GLU A 113 -3.54 10.65 -4.61
CA GLU A 113 -3.66 11.73 -3.63
C GLU A 113 -5.14 11.98 -3.29
N LEU A 114 -5.44 12.23 -2.01
CA LEU A 114 -6.75 12.73 -1.60
C LEU A 114 -6.92 14.19 -2.05
N SER A 115 -8.10 14.52 -2.56
CA SER A 115 -8.47 15.89 -2.91
C SER A 115 -9.67 16.34 -2.09
N GLU A 116 -9.95 17.64 -2.07
CA GLU A 116 -11.18 18.18 -1.45
C GLU A 116 -12.47 17.60 -2.06
N LYS A 117 -12.39 17.01 -3.27
CA LYS A 117 -13.50 16.36 -3.96
C LYS A 117 -13.59 14.86 -3.69
N THR A 118 -12.63 14.30 -2.96
CA THR A 118 -12.66 12.87 -2.64
C THR A 118 -13.87 12.58 -1.75
N PRO A 119 -14.71 11.60 -2.11
CA PRO A 119 -15.87 11.22 -1.31
C PRO A 119 -15.45 10.49 -0.04
N ASN A 120 -16.09 10.81 1.08
CA ASN A 120 -16.06 9.96 2.26
C ASN A 120 -17.01 8.77 2.09
N LEU A 121 -18.19 9.03 1.51
CA LEU A 121 -19.14 8.00 1.13
C LEU A 121 -19.50 8.18 -0.33
N TYR A 122 -19.49 7.10 -1.11
CA TYR A 122 -20.02 7.04 -2.46
C TYR A 122 -20.92 5.83 -2.59
N VAL A 123 -22.23 6.06 -2.65
CA VAL A 123 -23.22 5.03 -2.94
C VAL A 123 -23.78 5.28 -4.33
N VAL A 124 -23.73 4.28 -5.21
CA VAL A 124 -24.25 4.41 -6.59
C VAL A 124 -25.73 4.80 -6.61
N ASN A 125 -26.09 5.69 -7.53
CA ASN A 125 -27.47 6.10 -7.73
C ASN A 125 -28.30 4.98 -8.35
N THR A 126 -29.05 4.28 -7.51
CA THR A 126 -30.02 3.24 -7.90
C THR A 126 -31.47 3.76 -7.89
N ASN A 127 -31.65 5.08 -7.88
CA ASN A 127 -32.94 5.76 -7.70
C ASN A 127 -33.72 5.31 -6.45
N SER A 128 -33.00 4.85 -5.43
CA SER A 128 -33.53 4.47 -4.11
C SER A 128 -32.82 5.26 -3.02
N PRO A 129 -33.50 5.68 -1.95
CA PRO A 129 -32.85 6.40 -0.86
C PRO A 129 -31.90 5.47 -0.10
N LEU A 130 -30.83 6.05 0.48
CA LEU A 130 -30.02 5.40 1.49
C LEU A 130 -30.70 5.55 2.85
N VAL A 131 -30.92 4.45 3.57
CA VAL A 131 -31.56 4.45 4.88
C VAL A 131 -30.51 4.28 5.97
N VAL A 132 -30.47 5.21 6.91
CA VAL A 132 -29.55 5.17 8.07
C VAL A 132 -30.31 4.76 9.32
N VAL A 133 -29.72 3.85 10.10
CA VAL A 133 -30.35 3.22 11.26
C VAL A 133 -29.36 3.07 12.42
N GLY A 134 -29.87 3.19 13.66
CA GLY A 134 -29.06 3.09 14.88
C GLY A 134 -28.05 4.24 15.00
N ASN A 135 -26.83 3.91 15.41
CA ASN A 135 -25.72 4.84 15.65
C ASN A 135 -24.95 5.20 14.37
N THR A 136 -25.62 5.18 13.22
CA THR A 136 -24.99 5.47 11.94
C THR A 136 -24.53 6.93 11.87
N ARG A 137 -23.30 7.17 11.41
CA ARG A 137 -22.72 8.52 11.28
C ARG A 137 -22.04 8.67 9.94
N LEU A 138 -22.41 9.70 9.18
CA LEU A 138 -21.86 9.98 7.85
C LEU A 138 -21.26 11.39 7.85
N GLU A 139 -19.94 11.51 7.82
CA GLU A 139 -19.23 12.79 7.82
C GLU A 139 -18.57 13.09 6.48
N GLY A 140 -18.36 14.38 6.20
CA GLY A 140 -17.62 14.84 5.03
C GLY A 140 -18.45 14.81 3.74
N ASN A 141 -17.82 14.50 2.62
CA ASN A 141 -18.46 14.51 1.30
C ASN A 141 -19.18 13.19 1.05
N SER A 142 -20.51 13.21 1.03
CA SER A 142 -21.34 12.03 0.76
C SER A 142 -21.99 12.14 -0.63
N TYR A 143 -21.56 11.28 -1.54
CA TYR A 143 -22.17 11.10 -2.86
C TYR A 143 -23.26 10.04 -2.74
N LEU A 144 -24.51 10.48 -2.91
CA LEU A 144 -25.70 9.74 -2.55
C LEU A 144 -26.65 9.60 -3.75
N PRO A 145 -27.55 8.60 -3.78
CA PRO A 145 -28.59 8.53 -4.79
C PRO A 145 -29.46 9.80 -4.81
N LYS A 146 -30.13 10.08 -5.92
CA LYS A 146 -30.99 11.27 -6.08
C LYS A 146 -32.08 11.40 -5.01
N GLN A 147 -32.55 10.27 -4.48
CA GLN A 147 -33.55 10.19 -3.41
C GLN A 147 -32.99 10.55 -2.01
N GLY A 148 -31.69 10.84 -1.90
CA GLY A 148 -31.04 11.29 -0.67
C GLY A 148 -30.95 10.21 0.42
N VAL A 149 -30.91 10.67 1.67
CA VAL A 149 -30.84 9.84 2.87
C VAL A 149 -32.17 9.91 3.64
N LYS A 150 -32.59 8.80 4.25
CA LYS A 150 -33.75 8.74 5.15
C LYS A 150 -33.37 8.06 6.46
N ALA A 151 -33.99 8.48 7.56
CA ALA A 151 -33.94 7.71 8.81
C ALA A 151 -34.80 6.45 8.67
N GLY A 152 -34.34 5.34 9.23
CA GLY A 152 -35.07 4.09 9.28
C GLY A 152 -35.15 3.47 10.68
N ASN A 153 -35.75 2.29 10.73
CA ASN A 153 -35.83 1.43 11.91
C ASN A 153 -35.56 -0.01 11.48
N ILE A 154 -34.74 -0.71 12.25
CA ILE A 154 -34.57 -2.16 12.15
C ILE A 154 -34.80 -2.78 13.53
N SER A 155 -35.81 -3.63 13.65
CA SER A 155 -36.15 -4.38 14.88
C SER A 155 -36.26 -3.50 16.13
N GLY A 156 -36.86 -2.30 16.02
CA GLY A 156 -37.04 -1.37 17.13
C GLY A 156 -35.87 -0.38 17.33
N ASN A 157 -34.75 -0.57 16.63
CA ASN A 157 -33.62 0.36 16.68
C ASN A 157 -33.82 1.47 15.66
N TYR A 158 -34.21 2.66 16.14
CA TYR A 158 -34.34 3.86 15.32
C TYR A 158 -32.98 4.54 15.08
N TYR A 159 -32.92 5.38 14.06
CA TYR A 159 -31.79 6.30 13.87
C TYR A 159 -31.63 7.24 15.07
N GLN A 160 -30.42 7.33 15.62
CA GLN A 160 -30.13 8.11 16.84
C GLN A 160 -29.42 9.45 16.57
N GLY A 161 -29.06 9.76 15.33
CA GLY A 161 -28.34 10.99 15.00
C GLY A 161 -29.24 12.23 14.87
N ASN A 162 -28.68 13.40 15.18
CA ASN A 162 -29.37 14.69 15.08
C ASN A 162 -29.50 15.20 13.63
N SER A 163 -28.73 14.64 12.70
CA SER A 163 -28.74 15.02 11.28
C SER A 163 -28.41 13.78 10.45
N LEU A 164 -29.02 13.64 9.27
CA LEU A 164 -28.86 12.45 8.43
C LEU A 164 -27.45 12.33 7.81
N TYR A 165 -26.73 13.44 7.73
CA TYR A 165 -25.34 13.54 7.30
C TYR A 165 -24.71 14.81 7.89
N TYR A 166 -23.38 14.81 8.03
CA TYR A 166 -22.58 15.87 8.64
C TYR A 166 -21.50 16.34 7.65
N GLY A 167 -21.93 17.13 6.66
CA GLY A 167 -21.08 17.57 5.56
C GLY A 167 -21.88 17.87 4.30
N ARG A 168 -21.28 17.65 3.13
CA ARG A 168 -21.93 17.92 1.83
C ARG A 168 -22.60 16.67 1.29
N ALA A 169 -23.86 16.79 0.86
CA ALA A 169 -24.56 15.77 0.10
C ALA A 169 -24.51 16.12 -1.39
N ILE A 170 -23.98 15.21 -2.21
CA ILE A 170 -23.77 15.39 -3.65
C ILE A 170 -24.48 14.25 -4.38
N GLU A 171 -25.09 14.52 -5.54
CA GLU A 171 -25.70 13.45 -6.33
C GLU A 171 -24.61 12.53 -6.92
N SER A 172 -24.73 11.23 -6.64
CA SER A 172 -23.90 10.17 -7.18
C SER A 172 -24.30 9.80 -8.62
N LYS A 173 -23.36 9.21 -9.35
CA LYS A 173 -23.62 8.65 -10.67
C LYS A 173 -24.19 7.23 -10.54
N THR A 174 -24.69 6.70 -11.64
CA THR A 174 -25.14 5.29 -11.76
C THR A 174 -24.00 4.28 -11.82
N THR A 175 -22.75 4.74 -11.77
CA THR A 175 -21.54 3.90 -11.78
C THR A 175 -20.56 4.37 -10.71
N LEU A 176 -19.77 3.44 -10.17
CA LEU A 176 -18.68 3.77 -9.26
C LEU A 176 -17.57 4.55 -9.98
N PRO A 177 -16.81 5.39 -9.26
CA PRO A 177 -15.54 5.92 -9.76
C PRO A 177 -14.67 4.77 -10.29
N LYS A 178 -14.09 4.97 -11.48
CA LYS A 178 -13.33 3.93 -12.17
C LYS A 178 -11.91 3.88 -11.59
N LEU A 179 -11.49 2.67 -11.23
CA LEU A 179 -10.08 2.36 -10.98
C LEU A 179 -9.33 2.27 -12.32
N ALA A 180 -8.02 2.46 -12.28
CA ALA A 180 -7.16 2.41 -13.44
C ALA A 180 -7.27 1.03 -14.15
N PRO A 181 -7.65 0.98 -15.45
CA PRO A 181 -7.83 -0.29 -16.16
C PRO A 181 -6.55 -1.15 -16.20
N GLU A 182 -5.38 -0.50 -16.29
CA GLU A 182 -4.08 -1.17 -16.29
C GLU A 182 -3.78 -1.86 -14.96
N TRP A 183 -4.19 -1.25 -13.84
CA TRP A 183 -4.03 -1.83 -12.50
C TRP A 183 -4.90 -3.08 -12.34
N ILE A 184 -6.16 -3.02 -12.79
CA ILE A 184 -7.05 -4.18 -12.79
C ILE A 184 -6.46 -5.32 -13.63
N LYS A 185 -6.00 -5.01 -14.85
CA LYS A 185 -5.37 -5.99 -15.75
C LYS A 185 -4.12 -6.61 -15.14
N TYR A 186 -3.28 -5.81 -14.48
CA TYR A 186 -2.10 -6.29 -13.76
C TYR A 186 -2.48 -7.31 -12.67
N LEU A 187 -3.44 -6.97 -11.80
CA LEU A 187 -3.87 -7.86 -10.72
C LEU A 187 -4.47 -9.17 -11.26
N GLU A 188 -5.22 -9.10 -12.36
CA GLU A 188 -5.77 -10.29 -13.02
C GLU A 188 -4.71 -11.20 -13.59
N ASN A 189 -3.69 -10.63 -14.25
CA ASN A 189 -2.56 -11.39 -14.78
C ASN A 189 -1.78 -12.06 -13.65
N ARG A 190 -1.52 -11.31 -12.56
CA ARG A 190 -0.75 -11.84 -11.43
C ARG A 190 -1.49 -12.96 -10.70
N SER A 191 -2.80 -12.81 -10.51
CA SER A 191 -3.64 -13.85 -9.91
C SER A 191 -3.81 -15.10 -10.78
N ASN A 192 -3.60 -15.01 -12.09
CA ASN A 192 -3.57 -16.17 -13.00
C ASN A 192 -2.20 -16.86 -13.04
N GLY A 193 -1.21 -16.40 -12.26
CA GLY A 193 0.13 -16.98 -12.22
C GLY A 193 1.04 -16.60 -13.39
N ILE A 194 0.66 -15.58 -14.18
CA ILE A 194 1.51 -15.05 -15.25
C ILE A 194 2.73 -14.34 -14.63
N GLY A 195 3.93 -14.70 -15.07
CA GLY A 195 5.20 -14.12 -14.60
C GLY A 195 5.79 -14.77 -13.35
N ILE A 196 5.48 -16.05 -13.08
CA ILE A 196 6.16 -16.86 -12.05
C ILE A 196 7.41 -17.53 -12.64
N GLU A 197 7.40 -17.86 -13.94
CA GLU A 197 8.46 -18.63 -14.61
C GLU A 197 9.82 -17.89 -14.68
N ASP A 198 9.80 -16.55 -14.72
CA ASP A 198 11.01 -15.72 -14.74
C ASP A 198 11.47 -15.26 -13.33
N ALA A 199 10.77 -15.69 -12.27
CA ALA A 199 11.00 -15.18 -10.93
C ALA A 199 12.05 -16.00 -10.17
N HIS A 200 12.81 -15.33 -9.28
CA HIS A 200 13.76 -16.00 -8.40
C HIS A 200 13.00 -16.72 -7.28
N THR A 201 12.67 -18.00 -7.52
CA THR A 201 11.93 -18.82 -6.57
C THR A 201 12.83 -19.23 -5.39
N VAL A 202 12.33 -19.05 -4.17
CA VAL A 202 13.01 -19.44 -2.93
C VAL A 202 12.10 -20.30 -2.08
N ALA A 203 12.68 -21.22 -1.31
CA ALA A 203 11.93 -22.01 -0.34
C ALA A 203 11.46 -21.15 0.84
N LEU A 204 10.29 -21.49 1.40
CA LEU A 204 9.81 -20.91 2.65
C LEU A 204 10.82 -21.23 3.77
N LYS A 205 11.16 -20.21 4.57
CA LYS A 205 12.06 -20.31 5.72
C LYS A 205 11.43 -19.59 6.90
N LYS A 206 11.82 -19.99 8.11
CA LYS A 206 11.37 -19.36 9.35
C LYS A 206 11.65 -17.86 9.40
N GLU A 207 12.83 -17.45 8.94
CA GLU A 207 13.17 -16.03 8.79
C GLU A 207 13.64 -15.77 7.37
N LEU A 208 13.07 -14.74 6.74
CA LEU A 208 13.45 -14.32 5.40
C LEU A 208 13.38 -12.80 5.28
N HIS A 209 14.46 -12.21 4.81
CA HIS A 209 14.57 -10.76 4.60
C HIS A 209 15.10 -10.48 3.20
N ASN A 210 14.38 -9.66 2.44
CA ASN A 210 14.80 -9.22 1.11
C ASN A 210 14.49 -7.73 0.93
N SER A 211 15.52 -6.88 0.90
CA SER A 211 15.35 -5.44 0.64
C SER A 211 14.82 -5.19 -0.79
N PHE A 212 14.08 -4.09 -0.98
CA PHE A 212 13.59 -3.61 -2.27
C PHE A 212 14.71 -3.13 -3.21
N HIS A 213 15.95 -2.98 -2.71
CA HIS A 213 17.13 -2.81 -3.55
C HIS A 213 17.53 -4.09 -4.32
N HIS A 214 17.04 -5.25 -3.88
CA HIS A 214 17.27 -6.53 -4.55
C HIS A 214 16.05 -6.95 -5.40
N PRO A 215 16.25 -7.81 -6.41
CA PRO A 215 15.15 -8.40 -7.16
C PRO A 215 14.12 -9.08 -6.26
N VAL A 216 12.87 -9.12 -6.71
CA VAL A 216 11.79 -9.77 -5.97
C VAL A 216 12.06 -11.27 -5.82
N GLN A 217 11.84 -11.79 -4.62
CA GLN A 217 11.88 -13.23 -4.35
C GLN A 217 10.45 -13.77 -4.31
N VAL A 218 10.25 -14.97 -4.83
CA VAL A 218 8.93 -15.61 -4.88
C VAL A 218 8.97 -16.91 -4.11
N ILE A 219 8.08 -17.05 -3.12
CA ILE A 219 7.76 -18.33 -2.50
C ILE A 219 6.50 -18.83 -3.20
N TYR A 220 6.59 -20.00 -3.82
CA TYR A 220 5.50 -20.54 -4.63
C TYR A 220 5.23 -22.00 -4.27
N ASP A 221 3.95 -22.31 -4.07
CA ASP A 221 3.47 -23.69 -3.89
C ASP A 221 2.15 -23.91 -4.63
N THR A 222 1.91 -25.14 -5.08
CA THR A 222 0.59 -25.54 -5.58
C THR A 222 -0.38 -25.83 -4.44
N ASP A 223 0.15 -26.33 -3.33
CA ASP A 223 -0.60 -26.69 -2.14
C ASP A 223 -0.81 -25.47 -1.21
N PRO A 224 -1.66 -25.60 -0.17
CA PRO A 224 -1.87 -24.52 0.78
C PRO A 224 -0.57 -24.15 1.50
N ILE A 225 -0.29 -22.84 1.59
CA ILE A 225 0.84 -22.33 2.36
C ILE A 225 0.32 -21.87 3.72
N PHE A 226 0.90 -22.44 4.79
CA PHE A 226 0.63 -22.05 6.17
C PHE A 226 1.80 -21.20 6.66
N LEU A 227 1.50 -19.98 7.10
CA LEU A 227 2.45 -19.07 7.71
C LEU A 227 2.16 -19.05 9.21
N GLU A 228 2.74 -19.96 9.98
CA GLU A 228 2.45 -20.15 11.39
C GLU A 228 3.18 -19.13 12.28
N ASP A 229 4.52 -19.14 12.21
CA ASP A 229 5.42 -18.32 13.04
C ASP A 229 6.58 -17.69 12.25
N GLU A 230 6.49 -17.69 10.92
CA GLU A 230 7.50 -17.14 10.03
C GLU A 230 7.58 -15.61 10.14
N LYS A 231 8.82 -15.11 10.06
CA LYS A 231 9.15 -13.70 10.00
C LYS A 231 9.68 -13.36 8.62
N ILE A 232 8.83 -12.72 7.82
CA ILE A 232 9.09 -12.45 6.40
C ILE A 232 9.00 -10.94 6.15
N ILE A 233 10.08 -10.36 5.64
CA ILE A 233 10.25 -8.92 5.56
C ILE A 233 10.78 -8.50 4.18
N GLY A 234 10.07 -7.57 3.53
CA GLY A 234 10.52 -6.84 2.34
C GLY A 234 9.96 -7.35 1.02
N ASN A 235 10.73 -7.20 -0.06
CA ASN A 235 10.36 -7.42 -1.47
C ASN A 235 10.17 -8.92 -1.80
N ILE A 236 9.11 -9.51 -1.24
CA ILE A 236 8.81 -10.94 -1.28
C ILE A 236 7.34 -11.12 -1.66
N ILE A 237 7.10 -12.04 -2.59
CA ILE A 237 5.76 -12.48 -2.98
C ILE A 237 5.58 -13.93 -2.53
N ILE A 238 4.54 -14.19 -1.76
CA ILE A 238 4.14 -15.54 -1.34
C ILE A 238 2.89 -15.89 -2.15
N GLN A 239 2.98 -16.97 -2.94
CA GLN A 239 1.94 -17.35 -3.87
C GLN A 239 1.56 -18.83 -3.71
N SER A 240 0.28 -19.10 -3.52
CA SER A 240 -0.28 -20.46 -3.54
C SER A 240 -1.30 -20.59 -4.66
N ARG A 241 -1.36 -21.76 -5.33
CA ARG A 241 -2.47 -22.06 -6.26
C ARG A 241 -3.78 -22.44 -5.56
N SER A 242 -3.79 -22.61 -4.24
CA SER A 242 -4.98 -22.99 -3.48
C SER A 242 -5.32 -21.98 -2.40
N LYS A 243 -4.51 -21.90 -1.34
CA LYS A 243 -4.83 -21.11 -0.15
C LYS A 243 -3.57 -20.62 0.58
N ILE A 244 -3.65 -19.44 1.16
CA ILE A 244 -2.67 -18.95 2.15
C ILE A 244 -3.39 -18.76 3.49
N ILE A 245 -2.81 -19.28 4.57
CA ILE A 245 -3.27 -19.08 5.94
C ILE A 245 -2.18 -18.34 6.71
N VAL A 246 -2.52 -17.15 7.22
CA VAL A 246 -1.65 -16.30 8.04
C VAL A 246 -1.99 -16.55 9.49
N GLY A 247 -1.14 -17.32 10.17
CA GLY A 247 -1.26 -17.68 11.58
C GLY A 247 -0.94 -16.53 12.52
N SER A 248 -1.48 -16.59 13.74
CA SER A 248 -1.42 -15.51 14.73
C SER A 248 -0.01 -15.08 15.16
N GLN A 249 1.00 -15.95 15.02
CA GLN A 249 2.39 -15.67 15.41
C GLN A 249 3.26 -15.18 14.25
N SER A 250 2.76 -15.26 13.02
CA SER A 250 3.49 -14.80 11.84
C SER A 250 3.76 -13.29 11.88
N GLN A 251 4.92 -12.89 11.39
CA GLN A 251 5.37 -11.51 11.34
C GLN A 251 5.68 -11.13 9.89
N LEU A 252 4.68 -10.59 9.20
CA LEU A 252 4.80 -10.20 7.80
C LEU A 252 4.92 -8.68 7.69
N THR A 253 5.96 -8.20 7.01
CA THR A 253 6.20 -6.77 6.76
C THR A 253 6.60 -6.52 5.31
N ASP A 254 5.83 -5.70 4.61
CA ASP A 254 6.01 -5.33 3.19
C ASP A 254 5.90 -6.49 2.19
N VAL A 255 5.27 -7.59 2.59
CA VAL A 255 5.08 -8.81 1.80
C VAL A 255 3.78 -8.77 0.99
N VAL A 256 3.75 -9.45 -0.16
CA VAL A 256 2.53 -9.63 -0.97
C VAL A 256 2.09 -11.09 -0.96
N LEU A 257 0.85 -11.36 -0.57
CA LEU A 257 0.20 -12.67 -0.56
C LEU A 257 -0.71 -12.81 -1.78
N ILE A 258 -0.61 -13.92 -2.52
CA ILE A 258 -1.41 -14.17 -3.71
C ILE A 258 -1.94 -15.60 -3.68
N ALA A 259 -3.24 -15.79 -3.49
CA ALA A 259 -3.86 -17.12 -3.52
C ALA A 259 -5.36 -17.03 -3.81
N PRO A 260 -6.00 -18.07 -4.37
CA PRO A 260 -7.46 -18.09 -4.49
C PRO A 260 -8.19 -17.75 -3.19
N GLU A 261 -7.73 -18.33 -2.08
CA GLU A 261 -8.24 -18.04 -0.75
C GLU A 261 -7.14 -17.50 0.17
N ILE A 262 -7.44 -16.43 0.91
CA ILE A 262 -6.56 -15.90 1.95
C ILE A 262 -7.33 -15.88 3.27
N GLU A 263 -6.82 -16.57 4.27
CA GLU A 263 -7.35 -16.57 5.63
C GLU A 263 -6.30 -15.96 6.58
N ILE A 264 -6.71 -14.97 7.35
CA ILE A 264 -5.88 -14.31 8.35
C ILE A 264 -6.48 -14.66 9.71
N ASP A 265 -5.71 -15.33 10.55
CA ASP A 265 -6.16 -15.75 11.88
C ASP A 265 -6.40 -14.56 12.82
N ASN A 266 -7.08 -14.85 13.94
CA ASN A 266 -7.34 -13.86 14.97
C ASN A 266 -6.04 -13.30 15.55
N GLY A 267 -6.02 -12.00 15.83
CA GLY A 267 -4.91 -11.34 16.53
C GLY A 267 -3.65 -11.11 15.70
N VAL A 268 -3.65 -11.43 14.40
CA VAL A 268 -2.51 -11.18 13.51
C VAL A 268 -2.17 -9.69 13.47
N LYS A 269 -0.87 -9.39 13.54
CA LYS A 269 -0.33 -8.03 13.40
C LYS A 269 0.73 -8.01 12.31
N GLY A 270 0.64 -7.06 11.39
CA GLY A 270 1.64 -6.95 10.32
C GLY A 270 1.34 -5.81 9.35
N SER A 271 2.19 -5.68 8.34
CA SER A 271 1.99 -4.77 7.22
C SER A 271 2.19 -5.57 5.94
N PHE A 272 1.10 -5.96 5.28
CA PHE A 272 1.20 -6.80 4.08
C PHE A 272 0.02 -6.57 3.16
N GLN A 273 0.19 -7.05 1.93
CA GLN A 273 -0.80 -6.95 0.87
C GLN A 273 -1.32 -8.33 0.55
N GLY A 274 -2.59 -8.43 0.14
CA GLY A 274 -3.22 -9.70 -0.21
C GLY A 274 -4.07 -9.54 -1.46
N ILE A 275 -3.90 -10.46 -2.41
CA ILE A 275 -4.66 -10.52 -3.66
C ILE A 275 -5.27 -11.91 -3.77
N ALA A 276 -6.59 -11.98 -3.72
CA ALA A 276 -7.33 -13.22 -3.82
C ALA A 276 -8.34 -13.23 -4.96
N THR A 277 -8.81 -14.41 -5.35
CA THR A 277 -9.79 -14.57 -6.44
C THR A 277 -11.10 -15.23 -6.03
N HIS A 278 -11.13 -15.91 -4.88
CA HIS A 278 -12.31 -16.64 -4.41
C HIS A 278 -12.81 -16.17 -3.04
N LYS A 279 -11.93 -16.04 -2.05
CA LYS A 279 -12.35 -15.65 -0.68
C LYS A 279 -11.25 -14.95 0.08
N ILE A 280 -11.61 -13.93 0.86
CA ILE A 280 -10.75 -13.35 1.90
C ILE A 280 -11.49 -13.39 3.22
N LYS A 281 -10.85 -13.92 4.25
CA LYS A 281 -11.38 -13.95 5.62
C LYS A 281 -10.34 -13.38 6.58
N ILE A 282 -10.71 -12.31 7.25
CA ILE A 282 -9.90 -11.71 8.30
C ILE A 282 -10.53 -12.01 9.65
N GLY A 283 -9.74 -12.60 10.54
CA GLY A 283 -10.11 -12.88 11.92
C GLY A 283 -10.43 -11.63 12.73
N LYS A 284 -10.71 -11.87 14.01
CA LYS A 284 -11.02 -10.86 15.02
C LYS A 284 -9.75 -10.29 15.63
N GLY A 285 -9.77 -9.01 15.99
CA GLY A 285 -8.69 -8.39 16.75
C GLY A 285 -7.37 -8.25 15.98
N CYS A 286 -7.39 -8.29 14.65
CA CYS A 286 -6.18 -8.14 13.84
C CYS A 286 -5.80 -6.66 13.72
N TYR A 287 -4.52 -6.38 13.52
CA TYR A 287 -4.01 -5.03 13.24
C TYR A 287 -3.11 -5.05 12.01
N LEU A 288 -3.62 -4.54 10.90
CA LEU A 288 -2.90 -4.46 9.64
C LEU A 288 -2.50 -2.99 9.40
N SER A 289 -1.22 -2.67 9.56
CA SER A 289 -0.74 -1.28 9.52
C SER A 289 -0.49 -0.79 8.09
N TYR A 290 -0.55 0.53 7.90
CA TYR A 290 -0.39 1.15 6.59
C TYR A 290 0.95 0.78 5.93
N PRO A 291 0.98 0.48 4.61
CA PRO A 291 -0.10 0.51 3.62
C PRO A 291 -0.67 -0.88 3.32
N SER A 292 -1.26 -1.55 4.33
CA SER A 292 -1.84 -2.88 4.14
C SER A 292 -3.05 -2.82 3.20
N SER A 293 -3.07 -3.69 2.20
CA SER A 293 -4.10 -3.66 1.16
C SER A 293 -4.57 -5.04 0.78
N LEU A 294 -5.88 -5.28 0.84
CA LEU A 294 -6.49 -6.57 0.55
C LEU A 294 -7.48 -6.45 -0.60
N VAL A 295 -7.27 -7.20 -1.67
CA VAL A 295 -8.06 -7.15 -2.90
C VAL A 295 -8.63 -8.52 -3.23
N LEU A 296 -9.95 -8.61 -3.28
CA LEU A 296 -10.65 -9.77 -3.82
C LEU A 296 -11.12 -9.47 -5.24
N LEU A 297 -10.48 -10.12 -6.21
CA LEU A 297 -10.88 -10.15 -7.62
C LEU A 297 -11.83 -11.32 -7.85
N ASP A 298 -13.12 -11.13 -7.61
CA ASP A 298 -14.11 -12.20 -7.79
C ASP A 298 -14.20 -12.61 -9.26
N LYS A 299 -13.66 -13.79 -9.55
CA LYS A 299 -13.67 -14.45 -10.86
C LYS A 299 -14.70 -15.56 -10.95
N LYS A 300 -15.53 -15.78 -9.90
CA LYS A 300 -16.53 -16.85 -9.91
C LYS A 300 -17.53 -16.60 -11.04
N ILE A 301 -17.65 -17.57 -11.94
CA ILE A 301 -18.72 -17.57 -12.93
C ILE A 301 -19.97 -18.04 -12.19
N ILE A 302 -20.89 -17.12 -11.92
CA ILE A 302 -22.18 -17.46 -11.32
C ILE A 302 -22.95 -18.29 -12.35
N ALA A 303 -22.98 -19.60 -12.19
CA ALA A 303 -23.83 -20.47 -12.99
C ALA A 303 -25.30 -20.08 -12.72
N ASP A 304 -26.13 -20.01 -13.78
CA ASP A 304 -27.54 -19.59 -13.75
C ASP A 304 -28.47 -20.38 -12.78
N LYS A 305 -27.93 -21.34 -12.03
CA LYS A 305 -28.65 -22.24 -11.11
C LYS A 305 -28.45 -21.93 -9.62
N GLU A 306 -27.64 -20.96 -9.23
CA GLU A 306 -27.57 -20.57 -7.81
C GLU A 306 -28.86 -19.84 -7.41
N LYS A 307 -29.73 -20.54 -6.67
CA LYS A 307 -30.91 -19.95 -6.03
C LYS A 307 -30.47 -18.80 -5.12
N ASN A 308 -31.26 -17.73 -5.07
CA ASN A 308 -31.14 -16.61 -4.12
C ASN A 308 -31.30 -17.12 -2.67
N ASN A 309 -30.28 -17.80 -2.15
CA ASN A 309 -30.25 -18.27 -0.77
C ASN A 309 -29.85 -17.09 0.14
N LEU A 310 -30.65 -16.85 1.18
CA LEU A 310 -30.39 -15.83 2.20
C LEU A 310 -29.12 -16.11 3.04
N HIS A 311 -28.59 -17.33 2.98
CA HIS A 311 -27.45 -17.83 3.77
C HIS A 311 -26.18 -18.09 2.93
N ILE A 312 -25.89 -17.23 1.96
CA ILE A 312 -24.60 -17.31 1.26
C ILE A 312 -23.56 -16.56 2.10
N ASP A 313 -22.51 -17.27 2.49
CA ASP A 313 -21.35 -16.68 3.16
C ASP A 313 -20.78 -15.53 2.32
N PRO A 314 -20.41 -14.40 2.94
CA PRO A 314 -19.75 -13.34 2.19
C PRO A 314 -18.40 -13.78 1.61
N ASP A 315 -18.06 -13.24 0.45
CA ASP A 315 -16.80 -13.55 -0.23
C ASP A 315 -15.60 -12.88 0.46
N PHE A 316 -15.81 -11.70 1.05
CA PHE A 316 -14.81 -10.97 1.83
C PHE A 316 -15.39 -10.62 3.21
N THR A 317 -14.79 -11.15 4.28
CA THR A 317 -15.20 -10.88 5.66
C THR A 317 -14.09 -10.24 6.50
N ILE A 318 -14.45 -9.23 7.29
CA ILE A 318 -13.58 -8.57 8.26
C ILE A 318 -14.16 -8.75 9.66
N GLY A 319 -13.43 -9.45 10.53
CA GLY A 319 -13.84 -9.75 11.89
C GLY A 319 -13.93 -8.54 12.82
N LYS A 320 -14.62 -8.73 13.96
CA LYS A 320 -14.80 -7.69 14.99
C LYS A 320 -13.48 -7.24 15.60
N ARG A 321 -13.42 -5.97 16.05
CA ARG A 321 -12.24 -5.38 16.71
C ARG A 321 -10.97 -5.39 15.85
N THR A 322 -11.11 -5.56 14.54
CA THR A 322 -10.00 -5.56 13.60
C THR A 322 -9.76 -4.14 13.09
N LYS A 323 -8.50 -3.76 13.02
CA LYS A 323 -8.04 -2.46 12.53
C LYS A 323 -7.21 -2.65 11.27
N ILE A 324 -7.58 -1.97 10.20
CA ILE A 324 -6.87 -2.03 8.91
C ILE A 324 -6.55 -0.61 8.47
N GLU A 325 -5.29 -0.35 8.16
CA GLU A 325 -4.83 0.93 7.64
C GLU A 325 -4.34 0.70 6.20
N GLY A 326 -5.01 1.33 5.23
CA GLY A 326 -4.77 1.13 3.80
C GLY A 326 -6.07 0.83 3.05
N ALA A 327 -6.08 -0.18 2.17
CA ALA A 327 -7.18 -0.40 1.24
C ALA A 327 -7.86 -1.78 1.34
N VAL A 328 -9.18 -1.80 1.23
CA VAL A 328 -10.00 -3.01 1.14
C VAL A 328 -10.82 -2.96 -0.14
N VAL A 329 -10.57 -3.90 -1.05
CA VAL A 329 -11.18 -3.89 -2.38
C VAL A 329 -11.91 -5.19 -2.65
N TYR A 330 -13.17 -5.08 -3.03
CA TYR A 330 -13.95 -6.14 -3.66
C TYR A 330 -14.28 -5.70 -5.09
N PHE A 331 -13.76 -6.44 -6.06
CA PHE A 331 -13.92 -6.17 -7.48
C PHE A 331 -14.54 -7.37 -8.17
N ASN A 332 -15.59 -7.17 -8.95
CA ASN A 332 -16.28 -8.24 -9.69
C ASN A 332 -16.68 -7.71 -11.08
N LYS A 333 -16.13 -8.32 -12.13
CA LYS A 333 -16.44 -7.95 -13.53
C LYS A 333 -17.82 -8.43 -13.99
N ASN A 334 -18.33 -9.48 -13.37
CA ASN A 334 -19.55 -10.20 -13.75
C ASN A 334 -20.66 -9.95 -12.73
N ILE A 335 -21.00 -8.68 -12.49
CA ILE A 335 -22.10 -8.34 -11.58
C ILE A 335 -23.41 -8.84 -12.19
N SER A 336 -23.88 -9.99 -11.71
CA SER A 336 -25.19 -10.51 -12.08
C SER A 336 -26.29 -9.63 -11.47
N PRO A 337 -27.26 -9.14 -12.26
CA PRO A 337 -28.39 -8.36 -11.74
C PRO A 337 -29.32 -9.19 -10.84
N LYS A 338 -29.17 -10.53 -10.80
CA LYS A 338 -30.01 -11.44 -10.01
C LYS A 338 -29.61 -11.52 -8.52
N ASN A 339 -28.32 -11.31 -8.19
CA ASN A 339 -27.81 -11.43 -6.82
C ASN A 339 -27.93 -10.14 -6.00
N ARG A 340 -29.16 -9.61 -5.89
CA ARG A 340 -29.43 -8.34 -5.19
C ARG A 340 -29.19 -8.40 -3.67
N ILE A 341 -29.26 -9.58 -3.07
CA ILE A 341 -29.20 -9.75 -1.60
C ILE A 341 -27.90 -10.38 -1.10
N LYS A 342 -27.04 -10.91 -1.99
CA LYS A 342 -25.77 -11.53 -1.58
C LYS A 342 -24.85 -10.47 -0.98
N THR A 343 -24.36 -10.69 0.23
CA THR A 343 -23.28 -9.89 0.82
C THR A 343 -21.97 -10.29 0.18
N HIS A 344 -21.24 -9.32 -0.37
CA HIS A 344 -19.95 -9.57 -1.01
C HIS A 344 -18.80 -9.18 -0.09
N LEU A 345 -18.94 -8.02 0.57
CA LEU A 345 -18.03 -7.54 1.61
C LEU A 345 -18.79 -7.35 2.91
N GLU A 346 -18.32 -7.97 3.98
CA GLU A 346 -18.83 -7.78 5.35
C GLU A 346 -17.75 -7.14 6.23
N ILE A 347 -18.12 -6.04 6.88
CA ILE A 347 -17.32 -5.34 7.88
C ILE A 347 -18.07 -5.41 9.20
N ALA A 348 -17.59 -6.27 10.10
CA ALA A 348 -18.25 -6.52 11.38
C ALA A 348 -18.19 -5.31 12.32
N SER A 349 -19.03 -5.31 13.36
CA SER A 349 -19.02 -4.29 14.40
C SER A 349 -17.65 -4.11 15.06
N ASP A 350 -17.40 -2.91 15.57
CA ASP A 350 -16.18 -2.55 16.31
C ASP A 350 -14.88 -2.67 15.50
N SER A 351 -14.97 -2.92 14.19
CA SER A 351 -13.82 -2.86 13.28
C SER A 351 -13.61 -1.44 12.78
N GLU A 352 -12.36 -1.09 12.49
CA GLU A 352 -11.99 0.24 12.00
C GLU A 352 -11.09 0.10 10.78
N ILE A 353 -11.44 0.78 9.69
CA ILE A 353 -10.63 0.87 8.50
C ILE A 353 -10.23 2.33 8.31
N THR A 354 -8.94 2.63 8.36
CA THR A 354 -8.40 3.96 8.05
C THR A 354 -7.81 3.93 6.66
N GLY A 355 -8.48 4.58 5.71
CA GLY A 355 -8.12 4.54 4.30
C GLY A 355 -9.34 4.35 3.39
N GLU A 356 -9.28 3.39 2.46
CA GLU A 356 -10.29 3.26 1.42
C GLU A 356 -10.91 1.87 1.33
N VAL A 357 -12.23 1.84 1.22
CA VAL A 357 -13.02 0.63 0.96
C VAL A 357 -13.69 0.78 -0.39
N TYR A 358 -13.37 -0.09 -1.35
CA TYR A 358 -13.99 -0.09 -2.67
C TYR A 358 -14.72 -1.42 -2.92
N CYS A 359 -16.05 -1.39 -2.97
CA CYS A 359 -16.88 -2.57 -3.18
C CYS A 359 -17.78 -2.41 -4.41
N GLN A 360 -17.48 -3.14 -5.48
CA GLN A 360 -18.36 -3.21 -6.65
C GLN A 360 -19.68 -3.99 -6.41
N GLY A 361 -19.79 -4.68 -5.28
CA GLY A 361 -20.94 -5.48 -4.90
C GLY A 361 -21.81 -4.83 -3.82
N ASN A 362 -22.48 -5.68 -3.04
CA ASN A 362 -23.20 -5.27 -1.85
C ASN A 362 -22.29 -5.35 -0.62
N ILE A 363 -22.37 -4.34 0.25
CA ILE A 363 -21.61 -4.29 1.50
C ILE A 363 -22.54 -4.35 2.72
N ASP A 364 -22.22 -5.20 3.69
CA ASP A 364 -22.78 -5.19 5.05
C ASP A 364 -21.76 -4.52 5.97
N PHE A 365 -22.08 -3.30 6.41
CA PHE A 365 -21.12 -2.41 7.08
C PHE A 365 -21.66 -1.95 8.44
N GLN A 366 -21.05 -2.45 9.51
CA GLN A 366 -21.39 -2.14 10.91
C GLN A 366 -20.21 -1.57 11.72
N GLY A 367 -19.04 -1.39 11.08
CA GLY A 367 -17.83 -0.85 11.70
C GLY A 367 -17.66 0.66 11.47
N THR A 368 -16.41 1.11 11.51
CA THR A 368 -16.03 2.50 11.19
C THR A 368 -15.07 2.54 10.01
N VAL A 369 -15.33 3.38 9.01
CA VAL A 369 -14.40 3.71 7.93
C VAL A 369 -13.99 5.17 8.11
N LYS A 370 -12.71 5.40 8.43
CA LYS A 370 -12.08 6.73 8.49
C LYS A 370 -11.41 7.00 7.14
N GLY A 371 -12.13 7.64 6.22
CA GLY A 371 -11.69 7.86 4.85
C GLY A 371 -12.84 7.67 3.86
N SER A 372 -12.65 6.82 2.86
CA SER A 372 -13.53 6.73 1.69
C SER A 372 -14.17 5.35 1.57
N LEU A 373 -15.50 5.27 1.56
CA LEU A 373 -16.28 4.07 1.27
C LEU A 373 -17.02 4.21 -0.06
N TYR A 374 -16.60 3.45 -1.07
CA TYR A 374 -17.25 3.35 -2.37
C TYR A 374 -18.01 2.03 -2.45
N THR A 375 -19.31 2.08 -2.69
CA THR A 375 -20.11 0.86 -2.81
C THR A 375 -21.25 0.99 -3.81
N ARG A 376 -21.60 -0.12 -4.47
CA ARG A 376 -22.80 -0.16 -5.31
C ARG A 376 -24.06 -0.07 -4.45
N GLN A 377 -24.09 -0.78 -3.33
CA GLN A 377 -25.28 -0.89 -2.49
C GLN A 377 -24.93 -1.32 -1.07
N CYS A 378 -25.49 -0.62 -0.08
CA CYS A 378 -25.42 -1.04 1.31
C CYS A 378 -26.56 -2.02 1.61
N ILE A 379 -26.28 -3.05 2.39
CA ILE A 379 -27.28 -3.97 2.91
C ILE A 379 -27.06 -4.13 4.41
N ALA A 380 -28.13 -4.34 5.17
CA ALA A 380 -28.03 -4.69 6.59
C ALA A 380 -28.69 -6.04 6.80
N ARG A 381 -27.95 -7.00 7.35
CA ARG A 381 -28.48 -8.31 7.76
C ARG A 381 -28.76 -8.29 9.25
N GLN A 382 -30.02 -8.30 9.64
CA GLN A 382 -30.45 -8.21 11.04
C GLN A 382 -31.66 -9.11 11.28
N SER A 383 -31.65 -9.86 12.38
CA SER A 383 -32.78 -10.69 12.81
C SER A 383 -33.30 -11.64 11.72
N GLY A 384 -32.39 -12.24 10.93
CA GLY A 384 -32.75 -13.13 9.82
C GLY A 384 -33.33 -12.44 8.57
N SER A 385 -33.41 -11.11 8.55
CA SER A 385 -33.90 -10.30 7.43
C SER A 385 -32.76 -9.55 6.74
N VAL A 386 -32.93 -9.27 5.44
CA VAL A 386 -31.99 -8.47 4.64
C VAL A 386 -32.67 -7.16 4.24
N TYR A 387 -32.11 -6.04 4.69
CA TYR A 387 -32.59 -4.71 4.38
C TYR A 387 -31.72 -4.07 3.30
N LEU A 388 -32.32 -3.76 2.15
CA LEU A 388 -31.61 -3.18 1.01
C LEU A 388 -31.46 -1.67 1.14
N ASN A 389 -30.31 -1.14 0.75
CA ASN A 389 -29.95 0.28 0.88
C ASN A 389 -29.98 0.77 2.34
N HIS A 390 -29.68 -0.10 3.30
CA HIS A 390 -29.61 0.26 4.72
C HIS A 390 -28.17 0.22 5.22
N ILE A 391 -27.80 1.20 6.05
CA ILE A 391 -26.62 1.16 6.90
C ILE A 391 -27.10 1.07 8.35
N TYR A 392 -26.60 0.06 9.07
CA TYR A 392 -26.97 -0.20 10.46
C TYR A 392 -25.74 -0.09 11.35
N ASN A 393 -25.71 0.92 12.23
CA ASN A 393 -24.58 1.23 13.13
C ASN A 393 -23.22 1.49 12.45
N GLY A 394 -23.17 1.63 11.13
CA GLY A 394 -21.95 1.92 10.39
C GLY A 394 -21.56 3.40 10.47
N SER A 395 -20.28 3.71 10.63
CA SER A 395 -19.78 5.09 10.70
C SER A 395 -18.75 5.39 9.62
N VAL A 396 -19.03 6.34 8.75
CA VAL A 396 -18.07 6.89 7.77
C VAL A 396 -17.62 8.26 8.26
N LEU A 397 -16.32 8.38 8.54
CA LEU A 397 -15.70 9.56 9.13
C LEU A 397 -14.62 10.12 8.20
N ILE A 398 -14.19 11.36 8.46
CA ILE A 398 -13.08 11.99 7.73
C ILE A 398 -11.77 11.23 8.00
N ASN A 399 -10.94 11.06 6.96
CA ASN A 399 -9.62 10.47 7.13
C ASN A 399 -8.75 11.37 8.03
N PRO A 400 -8.25 10.89 9.18
CA PRO A 400 -7.38 11.68 10.05
C PRO A 400 -5.95 11.86 9.50
N VAL A 401 -5.58 11.16 8.43
CA VAL A 401 -4.22 11.17 7.87
C VAL A 401 -4.10 12.26 6.78
N PRO A 402 -3.39 13.38 7.05
CA PRO A 402 -2.99 14.31 6.00
C PRO A 402 -1.96 13.61 5.11
N ASP A 403 -2.07 13.73 3.79
CA ASP A 403 -1.18 13.09 2.80
C ASP A 403 -1.35 11.57 2.62
N TYR A 404 -2.52 11.02 2.93
CA TYR A 404 -2.86 9.63 2.59
C TYR A 404 -2.80 9.40 1.07
N ALA A 405 -2.16 8.29 0.67
CA ALA A 405 -2.12 7.82 -0.71
C ALA A 405 -3.03 6.58 -0.86
N GLY A 406 -3.99 6.67 -1.78
CA GLY A 406 -5.07 5.70 -1.96
C GLY A 406 -4.98 4.84 -3.22
N LEU A 407 -6.09 4.20 -3.52
CA LEU A 407 -6.31 3.35 -4.67
C LEU A 407 -6.15 4.13 -5.99
N PRO A 408 -5.64 3.49 -7.05
CA PRO A 408 -5.33 4.16 -8.31
C PRO A 408 -6.62 4.45 -9.11
N PHE A 409 -7.28 5.57 -8.80
CA PHE A 409 -8.41 6.06 -9.57
C PHE A 409 -7.95 6.72 -10.87
N VAL A 410 -8.83 6.72 -11.88
CA VAL A 410 -8.54 7.41 -13.14
C VAL A 410 -8.52 8.93 -12.93
N ASN A 411 -7.54 9.61 -13.52
CA ASN A 411 -7.37 11.07 -13.49
C ASN A 411 -7.14 11.68 -12.09
N THR A 412 -6.48 10.95 -11.19
CA THR A 412 -6.03 11.48 -9.89
C THR A 412 -4.53 11.67 -9.89
N LYS A 413 -4.03 12.74 -9.24
CA LYS A 413 -2.61 12.89 -8.91
C LYS A 413 -2.14 11.78 -7.98
N ASN A 414 -0.84 11.52 -7.93
CA ASN A 414 -0.26 10.56 -7.00
C ASN A 414 0.38 11.26 -5.79
N SER A 415 0.42 10.55 -4.67
CA SER A 415 1.21 10.85 -3.48
C SER A 415 2.04 9.62 -3.10
N ILE A 416 2.99 9.81 -2.19
CA ILE A 416 3.84 8.75 -1.65
C ILE A 416 3.12 8.07 -0.49
N ALA A 417 2.90 6.77 -0.61
CA ALA A 417 2.38 5.95 0.48
C ALA A 417 3.47 5.62 1.50
N LYS A 418 4.62 5.11 1.03
CA LYS A 418 5.69 4.63 1.92
C LYS A 418 7.03 4.63 1.21
N TRP A 419 8.07 5.14 1.87
CA TRP A 419 9.45 4.94 1.44
C TRP A 419 9.92 3.52 1.74
N LEU A 420 10.58 2.89 0.78
CA LEU A 420 11.05 1.51 0.84
C LEU A 420 12.58 1.46 0.97
N TYR A 421 13.07 0.33 1.48
CA TYR A 421 14.46 0.09 1.89
C TYR A 421 15.07 -1.13 1.22
#